data_AF-A0A022QR16-F1
#
_entry.id   AF-A0A022QR16-F1
#
_cell.length_a   1.000
_cell.length_b   1.000
_cell.length_c   1.000
_cell.angle_alpha   90.00
_cell.angle_beta   90.00
_cell.angle_gamma   90.00
#
_symmetry.space_group_name_H-M   'P 1'
#
loop_
_entity.id
_entity.type
_entity.pdbx_description
1 polymer ?
#
loop_
_entity_poly.entity_id
_entity_poly.type
_entity_poly.pdbx_seq_one_letter_code
_entity_poly.pdbx_strand_id
1 'polypeptide(L)'
;MACYESVVNKLQEMEPLSNNCAGRMNLTVEPAVDQLEAAEKKKKLEEAEKKKNRKEIPERVKKIFAMWNANAGFLPMYDRDIPDSCSTEVFQRLLGFAQLSIDVFNQRQPIKYSVVDLVKASQLSVDGHLVDLRFTAKSADYEDEDEDEQGAKNFKANIYYGVRPTEVTAVTMLST
;
A
#
# COMPACT_ATOMS: atom_id res chain seq x y z
N MET A 1 -3.43 9.86 -35.28
CA MET A 1 -2.71 8.76 -35.94
C MET A 1 -1.51 9.34 -36.66
N ALA A 2 -0.41 8.59 -36.64
CA ALA A 2 0.90 8.91 -37.23
C ALA A 2 1.72 9.95 -36.41
N CYS A 3 3.01 9.77 -36.12
CA CYS A 3 4.01 8.91 -36.76
C CYS A 3 4.97 8.31 -35.73
N TYR A 4 5.08 6.99 -35.76
CA TYR A 4 6.02 6.16 -35.01
C TYR A 4 7.26 5.89 -35.89
N GLU A 5 7.88 6.93 -36.43
CA GLU A 5 8.96 6.82 -37.43
C GLU A 5 10.18 7.68 -37.10
N SER A 6 10.59 7.71 -35.83
CA SER A 6 11.75 8.49 -35.36
C SER A 6 13.01 7.65 -35.06
N VAL A 7 13.09 6.40 -35.51
CA VAL A 7 14.24 5.52 -35.15
C VAL A 7 14.99 4.94 -36.36
N VAL A 8 14.54 5.18 -37.60
CA VAL A 8 15.18 4.59 -38.80
C VAL A 8 16.11 5.57 -39.54
N ASN A 9 16.09 6.87 -39.24
CA ASN A 9 16.89 7.89 -39.95
C ASN A 9 18.21 8.29 -39.27
N LYS A 10 18.85 7.39 -38.50
CA LYS A 10 20.21 7.61 -37.94
C LYS A 10 21.26 6.60 -38.43
N LEU A 11 20.97 5.84 -39.48
CA LEU A 11 21.84 4.79 -40.04
C LEU A 11 22.52 5.18 -41.38
N GLN A 12 22.74 6.47 -41.63
CA GLN A 12 23.29 6.95 -42.92
C GLN A 12 24.46 7.94 -42.81
N GLU A 13 25.32 7.78 -41.80
CA GLU A 13 26.66 8.40 -41.82
C GLU A 13 27.72 7.31 -41.63
N MET A 14 27.90 6.47 -42.67
CA MET A 14 29.11 5.68 -42.85
C MET A 14 29.81 6.12 -44.13
N GLU A 15 30.93 6.82 -43.98
CA GLU A 15 31.87 7.08 -45.07
C GLU A 15 32.69 5.81 -45.39
N PRO A 16 33.03 5.55 -46.67
CA PRO A 16 33.74 4.35 -47.04
C PRO A 16 35.27 4.48 -46.97
N LEU A 17 35.87 3.49 -46.31
CA LEU A 17 37.15 2.82 -46.56
C LEU A 17 38.24 3.58 -47.33
N SER A 18 39.28 3.98 -46.60
CA SER A 18 40.63 4.21 -47.12
C SER A 18 41.50 2.96 -46.90
N ASN A 19 41.90 2.34 -48.01
CA ASN A 19 42.88 1.26 -48.06
C ASN A 19 44.28 1.78 -47.72
N ASN A 20 45.07 1.03 -46.93
CA ASN A 20 46.44 0.63 -47.31
C ASN A 20 47.16 -0.22 -46.24
N CYS A 21 47.78 -1.29 -46.76
CA CYS A 21 49.07 -1.89 -46.39
C CYS A 21 49.23 -2.65 -45.06
N ALA A 22 49.11 -3.97 -45.20
CA ALA A 22 50.08 -5.00 -44.78
C ALA A 22 51.02 -4.70 -43.59
N GLY A 23 50.72 -5.33 -42.46
CA GLY A 23 51.66 -5.60 -41.38
C GLY A 23 51.25 -6.85 -40.62
N ARG A 24 52.00 -7.95 -40.77
CA ARG A 24 51.92 -9.15 -39.94
C ARG A 24 52.02 -8.77 -38.45
N MET A 25 51.18 -9.34 -37.58
CA MET A 25 51.61 -9.79 -36.25
C MET A 25 50.55 -10.68 -35.56
N ASN A 26 50.94 -11.94 -35.38
CA ASN A 26 50.74 -12.86 -34.24
C ASN A 26 49.42 -12.87 -33.45
N LEU A 27 48.88 -14.10 -33.36
CA LEU A 27 48.00 -14.60 -32.31
C LEU A 27 48.50 -14.16 -30.91
N THR A 28 47.63 -13.49 -30.15
CA THR A 28 47.66 -13.54 -28.68
C THR A 28 46.22 -13.47 -28.20
N VAL A 29 45.68 -14.64 -27.88
CA VAL A 29 44.52 -14.77 -27.00
C VAL A 29 45.05 -14.57 -25.58
N GLU A 30 44.30 -13.85 -24.75
CA GLU A 30 44.51 -13.52 -23.32
C GLU A 30 44.79 -12.02 -23.06
N PRO A 31 43.72 -11.29 -22.65
CA PRO A 31 43.58 -10.97 -21.23
C PRO A 31 42.11 -10.96 -20.73
N ALA A 32 41.22 -11.75 -21.34
CA ALA A 32 39.79 -11.72 -21.03
C ALA A 32 39.38 -12.57 -19.81
N VAL A 33 40.16 -13.62 -19.49
CA VAL A 33 39.83 -14.56 -18.40
C VAL A 33 40.11 -13.96 -17.02
N ASP A 34 41.26 -13.28 -16.87
CA ASP A 34 41.64 -12.64 -15.60
C ASP A 34 40.68 -11.51 -15.19
N GLN A 35 40.10 -10.81 -16.16
CA GLN A 35 39.14 -9.73 -15.91
C GLN A 35 37.77 -10.26 -15.45
N LEU A 36 37.35 -11.42 -15.95
CA LEU A 36 36.13 -12.11 -15.51
C LEU A 36 36.26 -12.68 -14.10
N GLU A 37 37.41 -13.30 -13.77
CA GLU A 37 37.65 -13.81 -12.42
C GLU A 37 37.75 -12.69 -11.37
N ALA A 38 38.35 -11.56 -11.71
CA ALA A 38 38.43 -10.39 -10.83
C ALA A 38 37.04 -9.76 -10.60
N ALA A 39 36.17 -9.74 -11.62
CA ALA A 39 34.79 -9.25 -11.50
C ALA A 39 33.93 -10.18 -10.64
N GLU A 40 34.05 -11.50 -10.80
CA GLU A 40 33.34 -12.47 -9.95
C GLU A 40 33.79 -12.41 -8.49
N LYS A 41 35.10 -12.28 -8.23
CA LYS A 41 35.62 -12.13 -6.87
C LYS A 41 35.11 -10.86 -6.22
N LYS A 42 35.05 -9.74 -6.94
CA LYS A 42 34.46 -8.48 -6.44
C LYS A 42 32.97 -8.63 -6.12
N LYS A 43 32.19 -9.29 -6.99
CA LYS A 43 30.76 -9.53 -6.76
C LYS A 43 30.50 -10.43 -5.55
N LYS A 44 31.31 -11.48 -5.37
CA LYS A 44 31.26 -12.36 -4.18
C LYS A 44 31.66 -11.63 -2.90
N LEU A 45 32.64 -10.72 -2.97
CA LEU A 45 33.04 -9.88 -1.84
C LEU A 45 31.92 -8.89 -1.46
N GLU A 46 31.30 -8.26 -2.45
CA GLU A 46 30.23 -7.28 -2.24
C GLU A 46 28.94 -7.94 -1.70
N GLU A 47 28.60 -9.15 -2.14
CA GLU A 47 27.51 -9.95 -1.57
C GLU A 47 27.82 -10.42 -0.14
N ALA A 48 29.07 -10.76 0.16
CA ALA A 48 29.50 -11.14 1.50
C ALA A 48 29.46 -9.94 2.47
N GLU A 49 29.85 -8.74 2.02
CA GLU A 49 29.75 -7.50 2.80
C GLU A 49 28.30 -7.06 3.01
N LYS A 50 27.41 -7.20 2.00
CA LYS A 50 25.96 -6.96 2.15
C LYS A 50 25.33 -7.91 3.17
N LYS A 51 25.78 -9.17 3.25
CA LYS A 51 25.34 -10.13 4.28
C LYS A 51 25.88 -9.80 5.66
N LYS A 52 27.12 -9.32 5.78
CA LYS A 52 27.74 -8.90 7.06
C LYS A 52 27.14 -7.62 7.64
N ASN A 53 26.68 -6.70 6.79
CA ASN A 53 26.08 -5.42 7.21
C ASN A 53 24.56 -5.43 7.35
N ARG A 54 23.93 -6.60 7.42
CA ARG A 54 22.50 -6.71 7.70
C ARG A 54 22.24 -6.34 9.16
N LYS A 55 22.12 -5.05 9.44
CA LYS A 55 21.67 -4.52 10.74
C LYS A 55 20.45 -5.31 11.17
N GLU A 56 20.51 -5.91 12.35
CA GLU A 56 19.37 -6.64 12.89
C GLU A 56 18.17 -5.71 12.92
N ILE A 57 17.15 -6.07 12.16
CA ILE A 57 15.89 -5.34 12.14
C ILE A 57 15.32 -5.41 13.57
N PRO A 58 15.07 -4.28 14.24
CA PRO A 58 14.54 -4.27 15.59
C PRO A 58 13.26 -5.11 15.68
N GLU A 59 13.05 -5.82 16.80
CA GLU A 59 11.86 -6.69 16.96
C GLU A 59 10.53 -5.95 16.72
N ARG A 60 10.45 -4.68 17.12
CA ARG A 60 9.27 -3.84 16.86
C ARG A 60 8.96 -3.72 15.37
N VAL A 61 10.00 -3.58 14.54
CA VAL A 61 9.87 -3.50 13.08
C VAL A 61 9.48 -4.86 12.51
N LYS A 62 10.03 -5.97 13.03
CA LYS A 62 9.62 -7.33 12.64
C LYS A 62 8.13 -7.59 12.94
N LYS A 63 7.63 -7.13 14.10
CA LYS A 63 6.21 -7.26 14.49
C LYS A 63 5.30 -6.45 13.57
N ILE A 64 5.68 -5.21 13.24
CA ILE A 64 4.95 -4.37 12.28
C ILE A 64 4.94 -5.03 10.90
N PHE A 65 6.07 -5.55 10.42
CA PHE A 65 6.15 -6.25 9.14
C PHE A 65 5.31 -7.54 9.10
N ALA A 66 5.32 -8.32 10.18
CA ALA A 66 4.50 -9.53 10.28
C ALA A 66 3.00 -9.17 10.25
N MET A 67 2.60 -8.12 10.96
CA MET A 67 1.24 -7.60 10.95
C MET A 67 0.85 -7.02 9.58
N TRP A 68 1.80 -6.36 8.90
CA TRP A 68 1.64 -5.85 7.54
C TRP A 68 1.39 -6.98 6.52
N ASN A 69 2.17 -8.06 6.62
CA ASN A 69 2.02 -9.25 5.78
C ASN A 69 0.72 -10.02 6.08
N ALA A 70 0.29 -10.07 7.34
CA ALA A 70 -0.93 -10.78 7.75
C ALA A 70 -2.22 -10.06 7.28
N ASN A 71 -2.21 -8.73 7.22
CA ASN A 71 -3.38 -7.92 6.86
C ASN A 71 -3.35 -7.39 5.42
N ALA A 72 -2.64 -8.07 4.51
CA ALA A 72 -2.58 -7.70 3.09
C ALA A 72 -2.23 -6.22 2.82
N GLY A 73 -1.39 -5.62 3.67
CA GLY A 73 -1.01 -4.22 3.53
C GLY A 73 -1.63 -3.25 4.54
N PHE A 74 -2.70 -3.64 5.25
CA PHE A 74 -3.41 -2.78 6.18
C PHE A 74 -2.76 -2.75 7.57
N LEU A 75 -2.37 -1.56 8.01
CA LEU A 75 -1.89 -1.28 9.36
C LEU A 75 -3.10 -1.01 10.29
N PRO A 76 -3.22 -1.69 11.44
CA PRO A 76 -4.28 -1.39 12.39
C PRO A 76 -4.12 0.03 12.93
N MET A 77 -5.24 0.73 13.03
CA MET A 77 -5.33 2.06 13.62
C MET A 77 -6.02 2.03 14.97
N TYR A 78 -7.06 1.21 15.11
CA TYR A 78 -7.89 1.12 16.31
C TYR A 78 -8.47 -0.29 16.41
N ASP A 79 -8.54 -0.79 17.64
CA ASP A 79 -9.25 -2.03 17.97
C ASP A 79 -9.86 -1.85 19.36
N ARG A 80 -11.18 -2.00 19.47
CA ARG A 80 -11.91 -1.80 20.72
C ARG A 80 -11.49 -2.79 21.81
N ASP A 81 -11.10 -3.99 21.41
CA ASP A 81 -10.73 -5.05 22.35
C ASP A 81 -9.28 -4.90 22.86
N ILE A 82 -8.55 -3.89 22.37
CA ILE A 82 -7.17 -3.58 22.75
C ILE A 82 -7.13 -2.24 23.49
N PRO A 83 -6.76 -2.23 24.80
CA PRO A 83 -6.59 -0.99 25.55
C PRO A 83 -5.56 -0.06 24.91
N ASP A 84 -5.83 1.25 24.93
CA ASP A 84 -4.96 2.30 24.38
C ASP A 84 -4.51 2.04 22.93
N SER A 85 -5.38 1.41 22.12
CA SER A 85 -5.05 1.02 20.74
C SER A 85 -4.76 2.21 19.82
N CYS A 86 -5.19 3.42 20.19
CA CYS A 86 -4.91 4.64 19.44
C CYS A 86 -4.91 5.89 20.34
N SER A 87 -4.39 7.00 19.81
CA SER A 87 -4.48 8.31 20.48
C SER A 87 -5.89 8.91 20.35
N THR A 88 -6.23 9.84 21.26
CA THR A 88 -7.51 10.56 21.22
C THR A 88 -7.75 11.26 19.88
N GLU A 89 -6.71 11.84 19.27
CA GLU A 89 -6.83 12.50 17.96
C GLU A 89 -7.20 11.50 16.86
N VAL A 90 -6.57 10.33 16.85
CA VAL A 90 -6.88 9.27 15.89
C VAL A 90 -8.30 8.76 16.11
N PHE A 91 -8.70 8.52 17.36
CA PHE A 91 -10.05 8.08 17.70
C PHE A 91 -11.12 9.06 17.20
N GLN A 92 -10.97 10.37 17.49
CA GLN A 92 -11.91 11.40 17.06
C GLN A 92 -12.02 11.50 15.53
N ARG A 93 -10.89 11.34 14.82
CA ARG A 93 -10.90 11.28 13.35
C ARG A 93 -11.69 10.07 12.83
N LEU A 94 -11.46 8.89 13.41
CA LEU A 94 -12.19 7.68 13.04
C LEU A 94 -13.69 7.79 13.34
N LEU A 95 -14.06 8.45 14.44
CA LEU A 95 -15.45 8.73 14.78
C LEU A 95 -16.09 9.66 13.74
N GLY A 96 -15.38 10.71 13.31
CA GLY A 96 -15.82 11.57 12.22
C GLY A 96 -16.00 10.81 10.90
N PHE A 97 -15.14 9.83 10.61
CA PHE A 97 -15.31 8.95 9.43
C PHE A 97 -16.53 8.03 9.56
N ALA A 98 -16.82 7.51 10.74
CA ALA A 98 -18.03 6.72 10.97
C ALA A 98 -19.29 7.57 10.76
N GLN A 99 -19.31 8.80 11.29
CA GLN A 99 -20.43 9.73 11.10
C GLN A 99 -20.63 10.07 9.63
N LEU A 100 -19.57 10.42 8.91
CA LEU A 100 -19.66 10.68 7.47
C LEU A 100 -20.19 9.45 6.70
N SER A 101 -19.76 8.26 7.10
CA SER A 101 -20.19 7.00 6.46
C SER A 101 -21.66 6.73 6.71
N ILE A 102 -22.16 6.95 7.93
CA ILE A 102 -23.58 6.75 8.24
C ILE A 102 -24.46 7.78 7.52
N ASP A 103 -24.00 9.02 7.40
CA ASP A 103 -24.73 10.06 6.67
C ASP A 103 -24.90 9.68 5.19
N VAL A 104 -23.83 9.18 4.56
CA VAL A 104 -23.86 8.67 3.17
C VAL A 104 -24.78 7.46 3.03
N PHE A 105 -24.76 6.54 3.99
CA PHE A 105 -25.65 5.38 3.99
C PHE A 105 -27.12 5.80 4.12
N ASN A 106 -27.41 6.67 5.08
CA ASN A 106 -28.73 7.20 5.38
C ASN A 106 -29.36 7.96 4.21
N GLN A 107 -28.57 8.60 3.34
CA GLN A 107 -29.11 9.24 2.13
C GLN A 107 -29.82 8.26 1.19
N ARG A 108 -29.48 6.97 1.26
CA ARG A 108 -29.97 5.93 0.34
C ARG A 108 -31.00 5.01 0.98
N GLN A 109 -31.17 5.07 2.30
CA GLN A 109 -32.04 4.16 3.05
C GLN A 109 -33.25 4.88 3.63
N PRO A 110 -34.41 4.19 3.72
CA PRO A 110 -35.60 4.73 4.37
C PRO A 110 -35.38 4.90 5.88
N ILE A 111 -34.76 3.90 6.53
CA ILE A 111 -34.46 3.87 7.95
C ILE A 111 -33.17 4.65 8.22
N LYS A 112 -33.18 5.53 9.22
CA LYS A 112 -32.01 6.36 9.58
C LYS A 112 -31.26 5.77 10.77
N TYR A 113 -29.95 5.66 10.62
CA TYR A 113 -29.06 5.13 11.64
C TYR A 113 -28.15 6.21 12.24
N SER A 114 -27.81 6.05 13.50
CA SER A 114 -26.92 6.91 14.28
C SER A 114 -25.76 6.08 14.82
N VAL A 115 -24.52 6.57 14.65
CA VAL A 115 -23.32 5.87 15.14
C VAL A 115 -23.40 5.71 16.66
N VAL A 116 -23.10 4.51 17.13
CA VAL A 116 -23.04 4.18 18.57
C VAL A 116 -21.60 4.07 19.02
N ASP A 117 -20.81 3.24 18.35
CA ASP A 117 -19.44 2.95 18.78
C ASP A 117 -18.54 2.53 17.60
N LEU A 118 -17.24 2.72 17.75
CA LEU A 118 -16.23 2.19 16.85
C LEU A 118 -15.87 0.77 17.27
N VAL A 119 -15.69 -0.14 16.31
CA VAL A 119 -15.29 -1.53 16.59
C VAL A 119 -13.82 -1.73 16.25
N LYS A 120 -13.44 -1.37 15.02
CA LYS A 120 -12.10 -1.62 14.51
C LYS A 120 -11.80 -0.70 13.34
N ALA A 121 -10.54 -0.30 13.19
CA ALA A 121 -10.08 0.43 12.02
C ALA A 121 -8.69 -0.03 11.59
N SER A 122 -8.47 -0.06 10.29
CA SER A 122 -7.15 -0.27 9.71
C SER A 122 -6.96 0.63 8.50
N GLN A 123 -5.71 0.99 8.18
CA GLN A 123 -5.38 1.80 7.01
C GLN A 123 -4.38 1.13 6.09
N LEU A 124 -4.53 1.39 4.80
CA LEU A 124 -3.56 1.12 3.77
C LEU A 124 -3.02 2.45 3.25
N SER A 125 -1.68 2.57 3.20
CA SER A 125 -1.03 3.70 2.54
C SER A 125 -1.05 3.50 1.01
N VAL A 126 -1.64 4.46 0.31
CA VAL A 126 -1.74 4.54 -1.16
C VAL A 126 -1.28 5.93 -1.59
N ASP A 127 -1.87 6.55 -2.62
CA ASP A 127 -1.72 7.98 -2.95
C ASP A 127 -2.45 8.89 -1.92
N GLY A 128 -2.22 8.63 -0.63
CA GLY A 128 -3.07 9.03 0.48
C GLY A 128 -3.30 7.82 1.40
N HIS A 129 -4.49 7.70 1.95
CA HIS A 129 -4.84 6.62 2.87
C HIS A 129 -6.23 6.07 2.58
N LEU A 130 -6.33 4.75 2.54
CA LEU A 130 -7.60 4.03 2.49
C LEU A 130 -7.83 3.39 3.87
N VAL A 131 -8.92 3.77 4.53
CA VAL A 131 -9.33 3.25 5.85
C VAL A 131 -10.42 2.21 5.65
N ASP A 132 -10.20 1.01 6.19
CA ASP A 132 -11.22 -0.01 6.43
C ASP A 132 -11.74 0.20 7.85
N LEU A 133 -12.98 0.67 7.98
CA LEU A 133 -13.61 1.05 9.24
C LEU A 133 -14.79 0.14 9.56
N ARG A 134 -14.86 -0.33 10.80
CA ARG A 134 -16.00 -1.06 11.37
C ARG A 134 -16.54 -0.31 12.57
N PHE A 135 -17.86 -0.14 12.60
CA PHE A 135 -18.56 0.59 13.66
C PHE A 135 -19.96 0.01 13.86
N THR A 136 -20.62 0.35 14.95
CA THR A 136 -22.01 0.01 15.23
C THR A 136 -22.89 1.24 15.10
N ALA A 137 -24.13 1.05 14.65
CA ALA A 137 -25.14 2.10 14.61
C ALA A 137 -26.52 1.55 14.99
N LYS A 138 -27.35 2.41 15.58
CA LYS A 138 -28.74 2.11 15.94
C LYS A 138 -29.68 2.95 15.09
N SER A 139 -30.84 2.40 14.74
CA SER A 139 -31.86 3.17 14.05
C SER A 139 -32.56 4.12 15.02
N ALA A 140 -32.87 5.33 14.58
CA ALA A 140 -33.63 6.32 15.35
C ALA A 140 -35.13 5.99 15.42
N ASP A 141 -35.63 5.15 14.51
CA ASP A 141 -37.06 4.89 14.36
C ASP A 141 -37.61 3.80 15.32
N TYR A 142 -36.75 3.19 16.16
CA TYR A 142 -37.11 2.06 17.03
C TYR A 142 -36.89 2.39 18.51
N GLU A 143 -37.33 3.56 18.97
CA GLU A 143 -37.30 3.89 20.41
C GLU A 143 -38.37 3.15 21.23
N ASP A 144 -39.35 2.47 20.61
CA ASP A 144 -40.58 2.03 21.31
C ASP A 144 -40.97 0.53 21.17
N GLU A 145 -40.21 -0.32 20.47
CA GLU A 145 -40.56 -1.75 20.34
C GLU A 145 -39.38 -2.63 20.79
N ASP A 146 -39.54 -3.19 21.99
CA ASP A 146 -38.75 -4.26 22.62
C ASP A 146 -37.22 -4.12 22.50
N GLU A 147 -36.59 -3.64 23.58
CA GLU A 147 -35.13 -3.47 23.77
C GLU A 147 -34.27 -4.72 23.43
N ASP A 148 -34.91 -5.86 23.18
CA ASP A 148 -34.30 -7.17 23.10
C ASP A 148 -34.10 -7.69 21.65
N GLU A 149 -34.80 -7.16 20.63
CA GLU A 149 -34.77 -7.74 19.26
C GLU A 149 -34.11 -6.87 18.17
N GLN A 150 -33.87 -5.57 18.39
CA GLN A 150 -33.19 -4.71 17.41
C GLN A 150 -31.94 -4.02 17.99
N GLY A 151 -30.99 -4.84 18.45
CA GLY A 151 -29.65 -4.39 18.85
C GLY A 151 -28.89 -3.61 17.75
N ALA A 152 -27.83 -2.89 18.17
CA ALA A 152 -27.00 -2.09 17.28
C ALA A 152 -26.48 -2.94 16.11
N LYS A 153 -26.66 -2.46 14.88
CA LYS A 153 -26.21 -3.14 13.67
C LYS A 153 -24.76 -2.82 13.39
N ASN A 154 -24.04 -3.78 12.84
CA ASN A 154 -22.64 -3.61 12.47
C ASN A 154 -22.55 -3.03 11.06
N PHE A 155 -21.64 -2.09 10.88
CA PHE A 155 -21.37 -1.44 9.60
C PHE A 155 -19.90 -1.58 9.24
N LYS A 156 -19.65 -1.66 7.95
CA LYS A 156 -18.33 -1.58 7.35
C LYS A 156 -18.29 -0.42 6.37
N ALA A 157 -17.27 0.41 6.45
CA ALA A 157 -17.05 1.51 5.53
C ALA A 157 -15.60 1.55 5.04
N ASN A 158 -15.43 2.00 3.79
CA ASN A 158 -14.14 2.31 3.21
C ASN A 158 -14.05 3.81 2.96
N ILE A 159 -13.04 4.46 3.53
CA ILE A 159 -12.87 5.91 3.46
C ILE A 159 -11.49 6.23 2.87
N TYR A 160 -11.46 7.09 1.87
CA TYR A 160 -10.22 7.67 1.35
C TYR A 160 -9.96 9.03 1.97
N TYR A 161 -8.72 9.34 2.36
CA TYR A 161 -8.32 10.68 2.80
C TYR A 161 -6.84 10.97 2.50
N GLY A 162 -6.44 12.25 2.60
CA GLY A 162 -5.05 12.69 2.44
C GLY A 162 -4.87 13.63 1.25
N VAL A 163 -4.35 13.12 0.13
CA VAL A 163 -4.06 13.91 -1.08
C VAL A 163 -5.34 14.45 -1.74
N ARG A 164 -6.42 13.67 -1.69
CA ARG A 164 -7.74 14.06 -2.21
C ARG A 164 -8.67 14.41 -1.03
N PRO A 165 -9.77 15.14 -1.29
CA PRO A 165 -10.82 15.34 -0.29
C PRO A 165 -11.28 14.01 0.31
N THR A 166 -11.67 14.04 1.58
CA THR A 166 -12.18 12.84 2.26
C THR A 166 -13.43 12.33 1.55
N GLU A 167 -13.42 11.07 1.16
CA GLU A 167 -14.50 10.45 0.40
C GLU A 167 -14.84 9.07 0.96
N VAL A 168 -16.13 8.81 1.15
CA VAL A 168 -16.64 7.48 1.51
C VAL A 168 -16.86 6.68 0.23
N THR A 169 -16.01 5.69 -0.01
CA THR A 169 -16.03 4.90 -1.24
C THR A 169 -17.03 3.74 -1.18
N ALA A 170 -17.27 3.18 0.00
CA ALA A 170 -18.26 2.15 0.23
C ALA A 170 -18.77 2.19 1.67
N VAL A 171 -20.05 1.87 1.86
CA VAL A 171 -20.65 1.61 3.18
C VAL A 171 -21.61 0.45 3.02
N THR A 172 -21.47 -0.56 3.87
CA THR A 172 -22.35 -1.73 3.90
C THR A 172 -22.73 -2.07 5.34
N MET A 173 -24.01 -2.31 5.55
CA MET A 173 -24.48 -2.95 6.78
C MET A 173 -24.11 -4.43 6.72
N LEU A 174 -23.51 -4.94 7.79
CA LEU A 174 -23.13 -6.35 7.91
C LEU A 174 -24.31 -7.13 8.48
N SER A 175 -24.75 -8.16 7.77
CA SER A 175 -25.70 -9.14 8.30
C SER A 175 -25.02 -9.93 9.42
N THR A 176 -25.60 -9.87 10.62
CA THR A 176 -25.28 -10.72 11.77
C THR A 176 -25.67 -12.16 11.52
#